data_AF-A0A7N0U1Y2-F1
#
_entry.id   AF-A0A7N0U1Y2-F1
#
_cell.length_a   1.000
_cell.length_b   1.000
_cell.length_c   1.000
_cell.angle_alpha   90.00
_cell.angle_beta   90.00
_cell.angle_gamma   90.00
#
_symmetry.space_group_name_H-M   'P 1'
#
loop_
_entity.id
_entity.type
_entity.pdbx_description
1 polymer ?
#
loop_
_entity_poly.entity_id
_entity_poly.type
_entity_poly.pdbx_seq_one_letter_code
_entity_poly.pdbx_strand_id
1 'polypeptide(L)'
;MTVRDTVLQKIAKRCELRLSLENQFTPECLSEIEGLLHDVYSSRQPKPNDYEDRLQLIGLITDISKELYVLLQMKAWAKAHQINSAKTKTLNSLSIISLVAFHLQTREPPILPPFSAIFKDGTDPEAVMEIARKCVDYGKNNSESTADLFISLLVKLASVKQYWSKGLCASTFFGTWILKVWGNEFGYLSVEDFITRSENVARAVNREQLDRIYDCINNSLNHLARFKDGRLQKSELRELLFGLDPIIRPKTKFIRRPKGFKSKTRAQTLRATRKRKRRAERRKTAQEPSTVSPNNVITPPSLLNSLPNTNAGLPAMPTPRWTQEGRYAGVQSTPTFFWPQQVGNIFGQVTAAPISQPGLINSQNGKSFVP
;
A
#
# COMPACT_ATOMS: atom_id res chain seq x y z
N MET A 1 26.12 -6.02 -8.33
CA MET A 1 25.87 -4.63 -7.86
C MET A 1 26.69 -3.69 -8.72
N THR A 2 26.06 -2.72 -9.37
CA THR A 2 26.75 -1.74 -10.21
C THR A 2 27.30 -0.58 -9.37
N VAL A 3 28.25 0.20 -9.90
CA VAL A 3 28.76 1.42 -9.23
C VAL A 3 27.62 2.37 -8.88
N ARG A 4 26.62 2.52 -9.76
CA ARG A 4 25.45 3.38 -9.51
C ARG A 4 24.61 2.90 -8.33
N ASP A 5 24.44 1.59 -8.16
CA ASP A 5 23.72 1.00 -7.03
C ASP A 5 24.38 1.41 -5.70
N THR A 6 25.71 1.28 -5.62
CA THR A 6 26.48 1.62 -4.41
C THR A 6 26.38 3.11 -4.07
N VAL A 7 26.31 3.97 -5.08
CA VAL A 7 26.18 5.43 -4.89
C VAL A 7 24.81 5.78 -4.33
N LEU A 8 23.72 5.27 -4.91
CA LEU A 8 22.36 5.52 -4.42
C LEU A 8 22.14 4.97 -3.01
N GLN A 9 22.66 3.78 -2.71
CA GLN A 9 22.63 3.22 -1.36
C GLN A 9 23.33 4.13 -0.34
N LYS A 10 24.55 4.58 -0.64
CA LYS A 10 25.31 5.49 0.23
C LYS A 10 24.60 6.82 0.44
N ILE A 11 23.98 7.36 -0.61
CA ILE A 11 23.20 8.58 -0.54
C ILE A 11 21.97 8.39 0.35
N ALA A 12 21.21 7.31 0.16
CA ALA A 12 20.04 7.00 0.98
C ALA A 12 20.43 6.89 2.46
N LYS A 13 21.46 6.10 2.79
CA LYS A 13 21.98 5.99 4.16
C LYS A 13 22.39 7.34 4.74
N ARG A 14 23.09 8.19 3.98
CA ARG A 14 23.47 9.54 4.44
C ARG A 14 22.27 10.43 4.71
N CYS A 15 21.25 10.38 3.85
CA CYS A 15 20.01 11.14 4.03
C CYS A 15 19.24 10.68 5.26
N GLU A 16 19.17 9.37 5.50
CA GLU A 16 18.57 8.78 6.71
C GLU A 16 19.29 9.26 7.97
N LEU A 17 20.63 9.16 8.02
CA LEU A 17 21.44 9.65 9.14
C LEU A 17 21.17 11.13 9.42
N ARG A 18 21.16 11.97 8.39
CA ARG A 18 20.93 13.41 8.55
C ARG A 18 19.56 13.71 9.15
N LEU A 19 18.48 13.13 8.60
CA LEU A 19 17.14 13.36 9.13
C LEU A 19 16.95 12.69 10.51
N SER A 20 17.62 11.58 10.78
CA SER A 20 17.59 10.95 12.11
C SER A 20 18.19 11.86 13.17
N LEU A 21 19.27 12.58 12.87
CA LEU A 21 19.88 13.54 13.79
C LEU A 21 18.93 14.69 14.13
N GLU A 22 18.15 15.16 13.16
CA GLU A 22 17.14 16.22 13.33
C GLU A 22 15.93 15.75 14.16
N ASN A 23 15.64 14.44 14.17
CA ASN A 23 14.47 13.82 14.78
C ASN A 23 14.82 12.96 16.01
N GLN A 24 15.77 13.40 16.84
CA GLN A 24 16.10 12.72 18.11
C GLN A 24 15.07 13.06 19.20
N PHE A 25 14.62 12.07 19.96
CA PHE A 25 13.64 12.22 21.04
C PHE A 25 14.31 11.88 22.39
N THR A 26 13.85 12.50 23.48
CA THR A 26 14.31 12.12 24.81
C THR A 26 13.66 10.80 25.24
N PRO A 27 14.28 10.03 26.16
CA PRO A 27 13.69 8.79 26.65
C PRO A 27 12.29 8.95 27.24
N GLU A 28 12.02 10.07 27.91
CA GLU A 28 10.72 10.38 28.51
C GLU A 28 9.66 10.58 27.41
N CYS A 29 10.00 11.35 26.37
CA CYS A 29 9.10 11.57 25.24
C CYS A 29 8.81 10.27 24.47
N LEU A 30 9.84 9.42 24.28
CA LEU A 30 9.67 8.10 23.67
C LEU A 30 8.74 7.21 24.51
N SER A 31 8.84 7.24 25.83
CA SER A 31 7.96 6.48 26.72
C SER A 31 6.49 6.90 26.58
N GLU A 32 6.21 8.21 26.44
CA GLU A 32 4.85 8.70 26.20
C GLU A 32 4.29 8.25 24.86
N ILE A 33 5.12 8.27 23.82
CA ILE A 33 4.76 7.79 22.47
C ILE A 33 4.55 6.28 22.50
N GLU A 34 5.39 5.51 23.18
CA GLU A 34 5.22 4.06 23.34
C GLU A 34 3.87 3.74 23.99
N GLY A 35 3.52 4.43 25.08
CA GLY A 35 2.22 4.28 25.72
C GLY A 35 1.07 4.61 24.78
N LEU A 36 1.19 5.67 23.96
CA LEU A 36 0.19 6.02 22.95
C LEU A 36 0.05 4.92 21.89
N LEU A 37 1.17 4.41 21.37
CA LEU A 37 1.17 3.32 20.41
C LEU A 37 0.51 2.09 21.01
N HIS A 38 0.76 1.84 22.30
CA HIS A 38 0.19 0.71 23.01
C HIS A 38 -1.33 0.78 23.15
N ASP A 39 -1.85 1.96 23.47
CA ASP A 39 -3.29 2.22 23.54
C ASP A 39 -3.97 1.98 22.18
N VAL A 40 -3.32 2.42 21.09
CA VAL A 40 -3.81 2.23 19.73
C VAL A 40 -3.85 0.75 19.36
N TYR A 41 -2.77 0.00 19.64
CA TYR A 41 -2.74 -1.44 19.38
C TYR A 41 -3.85 -2.15 20.14
N SER A 42 -3.95 -1.93 21.45
CA SER A 42 -4.95 -2.57 22.32
C SER A 42 -6.38 -2.34 21.81
N SER A 43 -6.69 -1.15 21.29
CA SER A 43 -8.00 -0.83 20.71
C SER A 43 -8.28 -1.45 19.34
N ARG A 44 -7.25 -1.92 18.62
CA ARG A 44 -7.33 -2.32 17.20
C ARG A 44 -6.91 -3.77 16.94
N GLN A 45 -6.68 -4.56 17.97
CA GLN A 45 -6.33 -5.98 17.81
C GLN A 45 -7.40 -6.72 16.97
N PRO A 46 -7.00 -7.53 15.98
CA PRO A 46 -7.92 -8.41 15.27
C PRO A 46 -8.63 -9.36 16.23
N LYS A 47 -9.92 -9.67 15.96
CA LYS A 47 -10.63 -10.69 16.75
C LYS A 47 -10.27 -12.09 16.24
N PRO A 48 -10.28 -13.12 17.10
CA PRO A 48 -9.88 -14.49 16.74
C PRO A 48 -10.56 -15.04 15.48
N ASN A 49 -11.83 -14.69 15.24
CA ASN A 49 -12.61 -15.24 14.12
C ASN A 49 -12.26 -14.67 12.73
N ASP A 50 -11.33 -13.70 12.61
CA ASP A 50 -11.10 -12.97 11.36
C ASP A 50 -9.94 -13.55 10.48
N TYR A 51 -9.19 -14.57 10.92
CA TYR A 51 -7.83 -14.82 10.36
C TYR A 51 -7.30 -16.28 10.22
N GLU A 52 -8.14 -17.31 10.13
CA GLU A 52 -7.66 -18.71 10.07
C GLU A 52 -6.62 -19.00 8.96
N ASP A 53 -6.75 -18.42 7.75
CA ASP A 53 -5.89 -18.81 6.61
C ASP A 53 -4.61 -17.97 6.41
N ARG A 54 -4.41 -16.86 7.14
CA ARG A 54 -3.22 -15.99 7.00
C ARG A 54 -2.20 -16.15 8.12
N LEU A 55 -2.50 -17.05 9.07
CA LEU A 55 -1.80 -17.25 10.32
C LEU A 55 -0.41 -17.89 10.19
N GLN A 56 -0.03 -18.48 9.08
CA GLN A 56 1.27 -19.15 9.03
C GLN A 56 2.44 -18.16 8.84
N LEU A 57 2.31 -17.22 7.89
CA LEU A 57 3.31 -16.15 7.72
C LEU A 57 3.14 -15.05 8.78
N ILE A 58 1.89 -14.71 9.12
CA ILE A 58 1.63 -13.76 10.21
C ILE A 58 2.09 -14.38 11.52
N GLY A 59 1.80 -15.65 11.81
CA GLY A 59 2.24 -16.40 12.99
C GLY A 59 3.76 -16.49 13.11
N LEU A 60 4.45 -16.71 11.98
CA LEU A 60 5.91 -16.68 11.93
C LEU A 60 6.48 -15.29 12.24
N ILE A 61 5.80 -14.22 11.84
CA ILE A 61 6.11 -12.83 12.22
C ILE A 61 5.59 -12.51 13.66
N THR A 62 4.59 -13.26 14.16
CA THR A 62 3.94 -13.12 15.48
C THR A 62 4.82 -13.64 16.59
N ASP A 63 5.53 -14.73 16.33
CA ASP A 63 6.53 -15.28 17.24
C ASP A 63 7.72 -14.32 17.44
N ILE A 64 7.85 -13.28 16.59
CA ILE A 64 8.80 -12.18 16.74
C ILE A 64 8.06 -10.93 17.26
N SER A 65 7.70 -10.97 18.55
CA SER A 65 6.61 -10.16 19.14
C SER A 65 6.70 -8.63 18.99
N LYS A 66 7.90 -8.04 18.81
CA LYS A 66 8.05 -6.58 18.57
C LYS A 66 7.61 -6.16 17.16
N GLU A 67 7.73 -7.06 16.18
CA GLU A 67 7.61 -6.74 14.76
C GLU A 67 6.16 -6.56 14.32
N LEU A 68 5.27 -7.38 14.89
CA LEU A 68 3.84 -7.20 14.71
C LEU A 68 3.35 -5.85 15.22
N TYR A 69 3.94 -5.35 16.31
CA TYR A 69 3.49 -4.12 16.94
C TYR A 69 3.66 -2.96 15.98
N VAL A 70 4.89 -2.72 15.51
CA VAL A 70 5.17 -1.64 14.55
C VAL A 70 4.40 -1.84 13.24
N LEU A 71 4.21 -3.07 12.77
CA LEU A 71 3.42 -3.35 11.57
C LEU A 71 1.96 -2.91 11.74
N LEU A 72 1.33 -3.28 12.86
CA LEU A 72 -0.07 -2.94 13.12
C LEU A 72 -0.23 -1.44 13.31
N GLN A 73 0.73 -0.77 13.95
CA GLN A 73 0.75 0.69 14.07
C GLN A 73 0.86 1.37 12.71
N MET A 74 1.76 0.92 11.83
CA MET A 74 1.88 1.48 10.48
C MET A 74 0.62 1.24 9.64
N LYS A 75 -0.03 0.09 9.77
CA LYS A 75 -1.33 -0.16 9.11
C LYS A 75 -2.43 0.73 9.67
N ALA A 76 -2.48 0.93 10.98
CA ALA A 76 -3.45 1.78 11.65
C ALA A 76 -3.30 3.25 11.24
N TRP A 77 -2.05 3.75 11.24
CA TRP A 77 -1.68 5.07 10.73
C TRP A 77 -2.08 5.23 9.26
N ALA A 78 -1.64 4.33 8.38
CA ALA A 78 -1.96 4.42 6.95
C ALA A 78 -3.47 4.37 6.67
N LYS A 79 -4.23 3.62 7.46
CA LYS A 79 -5.71 3.58 7.37
C LYS A 79 -6.33 4.90 7.84
N ALA A 80 -5.85 5.49 8.92
CA ALA A 80 -6.33 6.78 9.43
C ALA A 80 -6.15 7.90 8.40
N HIS A 81 -5.02 7.90 7.71
CA HIS A 81 -4.71 8.86 6.64
C HIS A 81 -5.32 8.51 5.27
N GLN A 82 -6.03 7.37 5.18
CA GLN A 82 -6.65 6.86 3.95
C GLN A 82 -5.64 6.62 2.80
N ILE A 83 -4.45 6.14 3.15
CA ILE A 83 -3.34 5.83 2.22
C ILE A 83 -3.03 4.33 2.15
N ASN A 84 -3.96 3.47 2.58
CA ASN A 84 -3.89 2.02 2.47
C ASN A 84 -5.02 1.47 1.55
N SER A 85 -4.92 1.72 0.25
CA SER A 85 -5.79 1.14 -0.78
C SER A 85 -5.18 1.27 -2.19
N ALA A 86 -4.87 0.13 -2.81
CA ALA A 86 -4.46 0.10 -4.23
C ALA A 86 -5.56 0.63 -5.17
N LYS A 87 -6.83 0.51 -4.79
CA LYS A 87 -7.97 1.02 -5.61
C LYS A 87 -7.94 2.54 -5.71
N THR A 88 -7.51 3.22 -4.65
CA THR A 88 -7.34 4.68 -4.63
C THR A 88 -5.93 5.11 -5.04
N LYS A 89 -5.15 4.21 -5.66
CA LYS A 89 -3.78 4.47 -6.13
C LYS A 89 -2.81 4.87 -5.01
N THR A 90 -3.05 4.41 -3.79
CA THR A 90 -2.16 4.59 -2.62
C THR A 90 -1.41 3.29 -2.32
N LEU A 91 -0.68 3.23 -1.20
CA LEU A 91 -0.04 1.99 -0.75
C LEU A 91 -1.10 0.90 -0.58
N ASN A 92 -0.72 -0.36 -0.79
CA ASN A 92 -1.53 -1.49 -0.37
C ASN A 92 -0.91 -2.13 0.87
N SER A 93 -1.67 -3.01 1.53
CA SER A 93 -1.22 -3.70 2.73
C SER A 93 0.10 -4.44 2.53
N LEU A 94 0.35 -5.04 1.36
CA LEU A 94 1.61 -5.73 1.08
C LEU A 94 2.77 -4.73 0.97
N SER A 95 2.59 -3.59 0.29
CA SER A 95 3.61 -2.53 0.25
C SER A 95 3.96 -2.02 1.66
N ILE A 96 2.96 -1.84 2.54
CA ILE A 96 3.19 -1.41 3.92
C ILE A 96 3.96 -2.48 4.70
N ILE A 97 3.55 -3.76 4.60
CA ILE A 97 4.24 -4.88 5.25
C ILE A 97 5.70 -4.94 4.77
N SER A 98 5.95 -4.85 3.47
CA SER A 98 7.30 -4.88 2.92
C SER A 98 8.16 -3.69 3.36
N LEU A 99 7.59 -2.49 3.46
CA LEU A 99 8.33 -1.32 3.97
C LEU A 99 8.68 -1.46 5.47
N VAL A 100 7.79 -2.03 6.28
CA VAL A 100 8.06 -2.33 7.69
C VAL A 100 9.15 -3.41 7.81
N ALA A 101 9.02 -4.52 7.08
CA ALA A 101 10.02 -5.57 7.08
C ALA A 101 11.40 -5.04 6.64
N PHE A 102 11.43 -4.24 5.58
CA PHE A 102 12.65 -3.58 5.10
C PHE A 102 13.28 -2.67 6.17
N HIS A 103 12.47 -1.93 6.92
CA HIS A 103 12.94 -1.09 8.01
C HIS A 103 13.59 -1.91 9.13
N LEU A 104 12.93 -2.99 9.53
CA LEU A 104 13.43 -3.92 10.56
C LEU A 104 14.74 -4.60 10.13
N GLN A 105 14.87 -4.97 8.85
CA GLN A 105 16.09 -5.54 8.26
C GLN A 105 17.26 -4.55 8.19
N THR A 106 16.96 -3.25 8.16
CA THR A 106 17.97 -2.18 8.02
C THR A 106 18.22 -1.42 9.32
N ARG A 107 17.74 -1.95 10.46
CA ARG A 107 18.15 -1.48 11.79
C ARG A 107 19.59 -1.92 12.10
N GLU A 108 20.19 -1.25 13.06
CA GLU A 108 21.55 -1.56 13.53
C GLU A 108 21.51 -1.69 15.06
N PRO A 109 21.58 -2.91 15.63
CA PRO A 109 21.58 -4.22 14.96
C PRO A 109 20.26 -4.54 14.22
N PRO A 110 20.26 -5.38 13.17
CA PRO A 110 19.04 -5.71 12.42
C PRO A 110 18.07 -6.53 13.27
N ILE A 111 16.78 -6.27 13.11
CA ILE A 111 15.70 -6.97 13.84
C ILE A 111 15.24 -8.20 13.07
N LEU A 112 15.14 -8.07 11.74
CA LEU A 112 14.81 -9.16 10.82
C LEU A 112 16.02 -9.54 9.95
N PRO A 113 16.20 -10.82 9.60
CA PRO A 113 17.13 -11.20 8.55
C PRO A 113 16.62 -10.75 7.17
N PRO A 114 17.52 -10.49 6.20
CA PRO A 114 17.11 -10.36 4.81
C PRO A 114 16.40 -11.64 4.36
N PHE A 115 15.34 -11.53 3.55
CA PHE A 115 14.56 -12.70 3.17
C PHE A 115 15.35 -13.70 2.32
N SER A 116 16.40 -13.26 1.62
CA SER A 116 17.37 -14.19 0.98
C SER A 116 18.01 -15.19 1.94
N ALA A 117 18.17 -14.85 3.22
CA ALA A 117 18.66 -15.80 4.22
C ALA A 117 17.60 -16.84 4.62
N ILE A 118 16.32 -16.45 4.57
CA ILE A 118 15.17 -17.33 4.85
C ILE A 118 14.90 -18.27 3.67
N PHE A 119 15.03 -17.76 2.44
CA PHE A 119 14.76 -18.50 1.19
C PHE A 119 16.03 -19.11 0.56
N LYS A 120 17.11 -19.28 1.34
CA LYS A 120 18.40 -19.76 0.81
C LYS A 120 18.31 -21.15 0.15
N ASP A 121 17.43 -22.00 0.67
CA ASP A 121 17.22 -23.39 0.22
C ASP A 121 16.00 -23.51 -0.72
N GLY A 122 15.51 -22.37 -1.23
CA GLY A 122 14.36 -22.27 -2.13
C GLY A 122 13.08 -21.81 -1.43
N THR A 123 11.96 -22.06 -2.08
CA THR A 123 10.62 -21.66 -1.61
C THR A 123 9.83 -22.83 -1.03
N ASP A 124 10.51 -23.96 -0.75
CA ASP A 124 9.88 -25.09 -0.10
C ASP A 124 9.39 -24.68 1.31
N PRO A 125 8.09 -24.83 1.62
CA PRO A 125 7.49 -24.36 2.86
C PRO A 125 8.11 -24.97 4.12
N GLU A 126 8.45 -26.26 4.10
CA GLU A 126 9.01 -26.95 5.26
C GLU A 126 10.43 -26.47 5.56
N ALA A 127 11.26 -26.36 4.51
CA ALA A 127 12.60 -25.78 4.61
C ALA A 127 12.58 -24.32 5.08
N VAL A 128 11.66 -23.51 4.54
CA VAL A 128 11.48 -22.09 4.93
C VAL A 128 11.07 -21.98 6.40
N MET A 129 10.13 -22.81 6.86
CA MET A 129 9.70 -22.82 8.25
C MET A 129 10.83 -23.24 9.19
N GLU A 130 11.64 -24.22 8.80
CA GLU A 130 12.79 -24.66 9.58
C GLU A 130 13.86 -23.56 9.74
N ILE A 131 14.14 -22.81 8.67
CA ILE A 131 15.07 -21.67 8.74
C ILE A 131 14.47 -20.54 9.59
N ALA A 132 13.19 -20.26 9.42
CA ALA A 132 12.55 -19.16 10.11
C ALA A 132 12.42 -19.40 11.62
N ARG A 133 12.21 -20.65 12.06
CA ARG A 133 12.30 -21.03 13.49
C ARG A 133 13.67 -20.73 14.10
N LYS A 134 14.74 -20.83 13.32
CA LYS A 134 16.10 -20.46 13.76
C LYS A 134 16.30 -18.95 13.87
N CYS A 135 15.37 -18.16 13.35
CA CYS A 135 15.44 -16.70 13.32
C CYS A 135 14.61 -15.99 14.40
N VAL A 136 13.90 -16.74 15.27
CA VAL A 136 13.04 -16.16 16.34
C VAL A 136 13.79 -15.14 17.21
N ASP A 137 15.06 -15.41 17.48
CA ASP A 137 15.93 -14.57 18.31
C ASP A 137 16.81 -13.59 17.52
N TYR A 138 16.62 -13.47 16.20
CA TYR A 138 17.55 -12.74 15.32
C TYR A 138 17.74 -11.29 15.79
N GLY A 139 16.64 -10.62 16.15
CA GLY A 139 16.63 -9.23 16.60
C GLY A 139 16.89 -9.02 18.10
N LYS A 140 17.24 -10.05 18.89
CA LYS A 140 17.28 -9.93 20.37
C LYS A 140 18.26 -8.89 20.91
N ASN A 141 19.31 -8.58 20.15
CA ASN A 141 20.31 -7.58 20.52
C ASN A 141 19.89 -6.14 20.17
N ASN A 142 18.77 -5.96 19.46
CA ASN A 142 18.22 -4.64 19.20
C ASN A 142 17.30 -4.22 20.36
N SER A 143 17.67 -3.11 21.01
CA SER A 143 16.99 -2.54 22.16
C SER A 143 16.02 -1.41 21.81
N GLU A 144 15.80 -1.10 20.53
CA GLU A 144 14.88 -0.05 20.10
C GLU A 144 13.44 -0.37 20.53
N SER A 145 12.73 0.66 20.96
CA SER A 145 11.31 0.60 21.31
C SER A 145 10.42 0.59 20.07
N THR A 146 9.12 0.33 20.23
CA THR A 146 8.19 0.47 19.10
C THR A 146 8.14 1.92 18.63
N ALA A 147 8.18 2.88 19.55
CA ALA A 147 8.23 4.31 19.27
C ALA A 147 9.44 4.65 18.40
N ASP A 148 10.63 4.17 18.76
CA ASP A 148 11.84 4.34 17.96
C ASP A 148 11.64 3.79 16.54
N LEU A 149 11.12 2.57 16.41
CA LEU A 149 10.92 1.91 15.12
C LEU A 149 9.85 2.61 14.26
N PHE A 150 8.76 3.07 14.86
CA PHE A 150 7.71 3.80 14.17
C PHE A 150 8.22 5.16 13.66
N ILE A 151 8.86 5.95 14.51
CA ILE A 151 9.38 7.28 14.16
C ILE A 151 10.49 7.14 13.12
N SER A 152 11.44 6.24 13.34
CA SER A 152 12.57 6.04 12.43
C SER A 152 12.13 5.53 11.06
N LEU A 153 11.01 4.80 10.95
CA LEU A 153 10.43 4.42 9.66
C LEU A 153 9.89 5.64 8.91
N LEU A 154 9.16 6.53 9.58
CA LEU A 154 8.68 7.78 8.99
C LEU A 154 9.86 8.63 8.50
N VAL A 155 10.91 8.76 9.32
CA VAL A 155 12.17 9.46 8.98
C VAL A 155 12.85 8.82 7.78
N LYS A 156 12.97 7.48 7.76
CA LYS A 156 13.58 6.71 6.66
C LYS A 156 12.87 7.02 5.34
N LEU A 157 11.54 6.94 5.32
CA LEU A 157 10.75 7.22 4.12
C LEU A 157 10.83 8.70 3.70
N ALA A 158 10.77 9.63 4.66
CA ALA A 158 10.91 11.07 4.41
C ALA A 158 12.25 11.39 3.69
N SER A 159 13.32 10.70 4.08
CA SER A 159 14.67 10.94 3.57
C SER A 159 14.87 10.59 2.10
N VAL A 160 13.99 9.77 1.52
CA VAL A 160 14.22 9.18 0.19
C VAL A 160 13.27 9.64 -0.93
N LYS A 161 12.35 10.58 -0.67
CA LYS A 161 11.30 11.02 -1.64
C LYS A 161 11.82 11.21 -3.07
N GLN A 162 12.91 11.97 -3.20
CA GLN A 162 13.49 12.39 -4.48
C GLN A 162 14.28 11.30 -5.21
N TYR A 163 14.52 10.15 -4.58
CA TYR A 163 15.34 9.08 -5.16
C TYR A 163 14.48 7.96 -5.79
N TRP A 164 13.17 7.92 -5.53
CA TRP A 164 12.25 7.00 -6.23
C TRP A 164 12.31 7.20 -7.74
N SER A 165 12.28 8.46 -8.20
CA SER A 165 12.40 8.83 -9.61
C SER A 165 13.79 8.60 -10.21
N LYS A 166 14.77 8.23 -9.38
CA LYS A 166 16.13 7.84 -9.79
C LYS A 166 16.34 6.31 -9.72
N GLY A 167 15.27 5.56 -9.47
CA GLY A 167 15.29 4.09 -9.43
C GLY A 167 15.65 3.48 -8.08
N LEU A 168 15.70 4.26 -7.00
CA LEU A 168 15.85 3.69 -5.66
C LEU A 168 14.68 2.73 -5.39
N CYS A 169 14.96 1.57 -4.83
CA CYS A 169 13.97 0.55 -4.52
C CYS A 169 14.30 -0.11 -3.18
N ALA A 170 13.29 -0.26 -2.32
CA ALA A 170 13.41 -1.05 -1.09
C ALA A 170 13.35 -2.55 -1.44
N SER A 171 14.39 -3.30 -1.12
CA SER A 171 14.44 -4.75 -1.32
C SER A 171 14.45 -5.48 0.02
N THR A 172 13.36 -6.16 0.34
CA THR A 172 13.31 -7.06 1.50
C THR A 172 14.05 -8.38 1.26
N PHE A 173 14.29 -8.72 -0.01
CA PHE A 173 15.09 -9.89 -0.39
C PHE A 173 16.55 -9.71 0.04
N PHE A 174 17.16 -8.56 -0.28
CA PHE A 174 18.53 -8.27 0.12
C PHE A 174 18.66 -7.56 1.47
N GLY A 175 17.57 -7.01 2.01
CA GLY A 175 17.62 -6.18 3.22
C GLY A 175 18.41 -4.87 3.00
N THR A 176 18.37 -4.31 1.79
CA THR A 176 19.08 -3.07 1.45
C THR A 176 18.39 -2.31 0.33
N TRP A 177 18.71 -1.03 0.19
CA TRP A 177 18.30 -0.25 -0.97
C TRP A 177 18.95 -0.81 -2.23
N ILE A 178 18.21 -0.91 -3.33
CA ILE A 178 18.76 -1.32 -4.62
C ILE A 178 18.39 -0.32 -5.71
N LEU A 179 19.10 -0.35 -6.83
CA LEU A 179 18.65 0.31 -8.06
C LEU A 179 17.77 -0.67 -8.83
N LYS A 180 16.57 -0.22 -9.21
CA LYS A 180 15.65 -1.05 -9.99
C LYS A 180 14.82 -0.24 -10.97
N VAL A 181 14.76 -0.74 -12.21
CA VAL A 181 13.89 -0.25 -13.29
C VAL A 181 12.77 -1.29 -13.48
N TRP A 182 11.55 -0.83 -13.71
CA TRP A 182 10.39 -1.69 -13.94
C TRP A 182 9.99 -1.60 -15.42
N GLY A 183 10.49 -2.53 -16.23
CA GLY A 183 10.40 -2.43 -17.69
C GLY A 183 11.24 -1.25 -18.18
N ASN A 184 10.58 -0.21 -18.70
CA ASN A 184 11.25 0.97 -19.27
C ASN A 184 11.18 2.22 -18.38
N GLU A 185 10.54 2.13 -17.21
CA GLU A 185 10.31 3.30 -16.34
C GLU A 185 10.65 3.00 -14.87
N PHE A 186 10.89 4.07 -14.11
CA PHE A 186 10.96 3.99 -12.65
C PHE A 186 9.55 4.11 -12.05
N GLY A 187 9.32 3.38 -10.96
CA GLY A 187 8.08 3.51 -10.21
C GLY A 187 8.04 4.83 -9.43
N TYR A 188 6.84 5.38 -9.21
CA TYR A 188 6.67 6.54 -8.32
C TYR A 188 7.07 6.22 -6.87
N LEU A 189 6.90 4.96 -6.47
CA LEU A 189 7.42 4.36 -5.25
C LEU A 189 7.79 2.91 -5.60
N SER A 190 8.98 2.45 -5.20
CA SER A 190 9.52 1.17 -5.65
C SER A 190 9.83 0.26 -4.47
N VAL A 191 9.08 -0.84 -4.35
CA VAL A 191 9.30 -1.88 -3.34
C VAL A 191 9.30 -3.22 -4.08
N GLU A 192 10.40 -3.95 -4.00
CA GLU A 192 10.57 -5.24 -4.66
C GLU A 192 9.71 -6.31 -3.99
N ASP A 193 8.96 -7.07 -4.79
CA ASP A 193 8.35 -8.31 -4.32
C ASP A 193 9.45 -9.36 -4.08
N PHE A 194 9.55 -9.90 -2.88
CA PHE A 194 10.64 -10.81 -2.52
C PHE A 194 10.50 -12.22 -3.12
N ILE A 195 9.30 -12.60 -3.57
CA ILE A 195 9.04 -13.85 -4.29
C ILE A 195 9.14 -13.58 -5.79
N THR A 196 8.30 -12.69 -6.30
CA THR A 196 8.24 -12.36 -7.73
C THR A 196 9.09 -11.13 -8.00
N ARG A 197 10.41 -11.27 -7.92
CA ARG A 197 11.34 -10.13 -7.94
C ARG A 197 11.21 -9.21 -9.16
N SER A 198 10.63 -9.62 -10.28
CA SER A 198 10.33 -8.70 -11.40
C SER A 198 9.26 -7.66 -11.08
N GLU A 199 8.48 -7.85 -10.00
CA GLU A 199 7.31 -7.05 -9.66
C GLU A 199 7.60 -5.97 -8.61
N ASN A 200 6.92 -4.83 -8.79
CA ASN A 200 6.83 -3.78 -7.78
C ASN A 200 5.52 -3.93 -7.01
N VAL A 201 5.60 -4.20 -5.70
CA VAL A 201 4.40 -4.33 -4.85
C VAL A 201 3.68 -2.99 -4.69
N ALA A 202 4.35 -1.86 -4.93
CA ALA A 202 3.79 -0.52 -4.85
C ALA A 202 3.38 0.07 -6.21
N ARG A 203 3.32 -0.72 -7.29
CA ARG A 203 3.01 -0.27 -8.67
C ARG A 203 1.69 0.51 -8.83
N ALA A 204 0.76 0.39 -7.89
CA ALA A 204 -0.50 1.12 -7.91
C ALA A 204 -0.33 2.62 -7.56
N VAL A 205 0.76 2.99 -6.87
CA VAL A 205 1.03 4.37 -6.46
C VAL A 205 1.32 5.24 -7.67
N ASN A 206 0.58 6.33 -7.84
CA ASN A 206 0.84 7.35 -8.86
C ASN A 206 1.47 8.60 -8.23
N ARG A 207 1.82 9.59 -9.07
CA ARG A 207 2.42 10.86 -8.61
C ARG A 207 1.58 11.60 -7.58
N GLU A 208 0.29 11.81 -7.85
CA GLU A 208 -0.59 12.56 -6.95
C GLU A 208 -0.70 11.92 -5.57
N GLN A 209 -0.86 10.59 -5.53
CA GLN A 209 -0.95 9.88 -4.27
C GLN A 209 0.41 9.71 -3.59
N LEU A 210 1.52 9.69 -4.34
CA LEU A 210 2.87 9.79 -3.75
C LEU A 210 3.01 11.09 -2.95
N ASP A 211 2.62 12.22 -3.53
CA ASP A 211 2.66 13.50 -2.83
C ASP A 211 1.80 13.47 -1.57
N ARG A 212 0.58 12.95 -1.66
CA ARG A 212 -0.29 12.75 -0.48
C ARG A 212 0.32 11.87 0.61
N ILE A 213 0.97 10.77 0.23
CA ILE A 213 1.66 9.88 1.18
C ILE A 213 2.76 10.66 1.91
N TYR A 214 3.54 11.46 1.17
CA TYR A 214 4.61 12.27 1.74
C TYR A 214 4.09 13.44 2.58
N ASP A 215 2.96 14.05 2.22
CA ASP A 215 2.31 15.05 3.08
C ASP A 215 1.90 14.43 4.42
N CYS A 216 1.38 13.19 4.40
CA CYS A 216 1.05 12.47 5.63
C CYS A 216 2.29 12.18 6.48
N ILE A 217 3.37 11.68 5.87
CA ILE A 217 4.65 11.42 6.57
C ILE A 217 5.20 12.71 7.19
N ASN A 218 5.31 13.78 6.42
CA ASN A 218 5.88 15.05 6.86
C ASN A 218 5.02 15.70 7.96
N ASN A 219 3.69 15.68 7.82
CA ASN A 219 2.80 16.18 8.86
C ASN A 219 2.93 15.36 10.15
N SER A 220 3.00 14.03 10.06
CA SER A 220 3.24 13.16 11.24
C SER A 220 4.55 13.50 11.94
N LEU A 221 5.65 13.67 11.20
CA LEU A 221 6.93 14.10 11.78
C LEU A 221 6.84 15.48 12.44
N ASN A 222 6.11 16.42 11.83
CA ASN A 222 5.89 17.76 12.40
C ASN A 222 5.05 17.69 13.69
N HIS A 223 4.04 16.83 13.76
CA HIS A 223 3.25 16.59 14.97
C HIS A 223 4.09 15.97 16.08
N LEU A 224 4.93 14.99 15.75
CA LEU A 224 5.87 14.38 16.69
C LEU A 224 6.89 15.42 17.22
N ALA A 225 7.42 16.29 16.35
CA ALA A 225 8.31 17.37 16.76
C ALA A 225 7.61 18.38 17.69
N ARG A 226 6.38 18.81 17.36
CA ARG A 226 5.58 19.68 18.24
C ARG A 226 5.30 19.02 19.59
N PHE A 227 5.03 17.72 19.62
CA PHE A 227 4.84 16.97 20.85
C PHE A 227 6.12 16.93 21.69
N LYS A 228 7.26 16.61 21.07
CA LYS A 228 8.58 16.66 21.71
C LYS A 228 8.87 18.03 22.34
N ASP A 229 8.50 19.12 21.66
CA ASP A 229 8.69 20.49 22.16
C ASP A 229 7.65 20.91 23.22
N GLY A 230 6.76 20.02 23.66
CA GLY A 230 5.69 20.32 24.62
C GLY A 230 4.55 21.19 24.05
N ARG A 231 4.50 21.36 22.72
CA ARG A 231 3.51 22.21 21.99
C ARG A 231 2.30 21.42 21.48
N LEU A 232 2.17 20.16 21.88
CA LEU A 232 1.08 19.27 21.49
C LEU A 232 0.80 18.31 22.65
N GLN A 233 -0.47 18.08 22.96
CA GLN A 233 -0.85 17.12 24.01
C GLN A 233 -0.87 15.68 23.47
N LYS A 234 -0.69 14.69 24.35
CA LYS A 234 -0.70 13.26 23.98
C LYS A 234 -2.00 12.85 23.26
N SER A 235 -3.16 13.31 23.75
CA SER A 235 -4.47 13.03 23.15
C SER A 235 -4.60 13.60 21.73
N GLU A 236 -4.14 14.84 21.54
CA GLU A 236 -4.13 15.52 20.24
C GLU A 236 -3.17 14.83 19.27
N LEU A 237 -1.96 14.45 19.72
CA LEU A 237 -1.01 13.68 18.92
C LEU A 237 -1.64 12.36 18.45
N ARG A 238 -2.31 11.65 19.35
CA ARG A 238 -2.98 10.38 19.04
C ARG A 238 -4.02 10.56 17.94
N GLU A 239 -4.85 11.58 18.04
CA GLU A 239 -5.86 11.90 17.03
C GLU A 239 -5.23 12.24 15.68
N LEU A 240 -4.16 13.04 15.67
CA LEU A 240 -3.48 13.45 14.44
C LEU A 240 -2.77 12.29 13.73
N LEU A 241 -2.22 11.31 14.48
CA LEU A 241 -1.53 10.15 13.91
C LEU A 241 -2.47 8.99 13.54
N PHE A 242 -3.53 8.76 14.32
CA PHE A 242 -4.36 7.56 14.20
C PHE A 242 -5.84 7.83 13.96
N GLY A 243 -6.24 9.10 13.91
CA GLY A 243 -7.62 9.54 13.82
C GLY A 243 -8.39 9.35 15.13
N LEU A 244 -9.61 9.88 15.15
CA LEU A 244 -10.56 9.64 16.25
C LEU A 244 -10.95 8.17 16.34
N ASP A 245 -11.09 7.69 17.58
CA ASP A 245 -11.64 6.36 17.82
C ASP A 245 -13.06 6.25 17.26
N PRO A 246 -13.43 5.11 16.63
CA PRO A 246 -14.79 4.89 16.15
C PRO A 246 -15.85 5.08 17.24
N ILE A 247 -15.48 4.84 18.51
CA ILE A 247 -16.35 4.93 19.69
C ILE A 247 -16.64 6.40 20.06
N ILE A 248 -15.68 7.31 19.84
CA ILE A 248 -15.80 8.76 20.11
C ILE A 248 -16.12 9.51 18.81
N ARG A 249 -16.90 8.91 17.91
CA ARG A 249 -17.64 9.73 16.95
C ARG A 249 -18.90 10.18 17.67
N PRO A 250 -19.11 11.48 17.93
CA PRO A 250 -20.45 11.95 18.24
C PRO A 250 -21.34 11.39 17.15
N LYS A 251 -22.37 10.62 17.52
CA LYS A 251 -23.44 10.25 16.60
C LYS A 251 -24.09 11.55 16.19
N THR A 252 -23.53 12.25 15.20
CA THR A 252 -24.24 13.30 14.50
C THR A 252 -25.47 12.61 13.95
N LYS A 253 -26.62 12.93 14.55
CA LYS A 253 -27.92 12.47 14.08
C LYS A 253 -27.95 12.81 12.60
N PHE A 254 -27.80 11.82 11.74
CA PHE A 254 -28.11 11.96 10.33
C PHE A 254 -29.59 12.36 10.29
N ILE A 255 -29.85 13.66 10.14
CA ILE A 255 -31.16 14.16 9.78
C ILE A 255 -31.45 13.49 8.44
N ARG A 256 -32.32 12.47 8.48
CA ARG A 256 -32.78 11.78 7.28
C ARG A 256 -33.38 12.85 6.37
N ARG A 257 -32.75 13.06 5.22
CA ARG A 257 -33.35 13.88 4.16
C ARG A 257 -34.73 13.30 3.82
N PRO A 258 -35.77 14.13 3.68
CA PRO A 258 -37.08 13.65 3.24
C PRO A 258 -36.93 12.91 1.91
N LYS A 259 -37.47 11.70 1.82
CA LYS A 259 -37.52 10.93 0.58
C LYS A 259 -38.41 11.70 -0.40
N GLY A 260 -37.83 12.30 -1.44
CA GLY A 260 -38.62 13.00 -2.46
C GLY A 260 -37.87 13.73 -3.56
N PHE A 261 -36.57 14.01 -3.41
CA PHE A 261 -35.83 14.72 -4.47
C PHE A 261 -35.07 13.75 -5.37
N LYS A 262 -35.61 13.45 -6.56
CA LYS A 262 -34.86 12.77 -7.63
C LYS A 262 -33.76 13.70 -8.13
N SER A 263 -32.53 13.53 -7.63
CA SER A 263 -31.36 14.23 -8.17
C SER A 263 -31.09 13.73 -9.59
N LYS A 264 -31.12 14.63 -10.59
CA LYS A 264 -30.75 14.32 -11.97
C LYS A 264 -29.35 13.73 -12.00
N THR A 265 -29.18 12.59 -12.66
CA THR A 265 -27.87 11.95 -12.79
C THR A 265 -26.90 12.86 -13.53
N ARG A 266 -25.59 12.77 -13.23
CA ARG A 266 -24.52 13.56 -13.87
C ARG A 266 -24.59 13.54 -15.40
N ALA A 267 -25.02 12.42 -15.99
CA ALA A 267 -25.27 12.29 -17.42
C ALA A 267 -26.43 13.18 -17.94
N GLN A 268 -27.52 13.31 -17.18
CA GLN A 268 -28.66 14.17 -17.53
C GLN A 268 -28.29 15.65 -17.46
N THR A 269 -27.49 16.05 -16.47
CA THR A 269 -26.97 17.42 -16.33
C THR A 269 -26.02 17.78 -17.49
N LEU A 270 -25.11 16.87 -17.87
CA LEU A 270 -24.23 17.06 -19.02
C LEU A 270 -25.00 17.18 -20.35
N ARG A 271 -26.06 16.37 -20.54
CA ARG A 271 -26.92 16.44 -21.75
C ARG A 271 -27.67 17.76 -21.83
N ALA A 272 -28.21 18.26 -20.72
CA ALA A 272 -28.91 19.54 -20.65
C ALA A 272 -27.95 20.72 -20.94
N THR A 273 -26.73 20.65 -20.42
CA THR A 273 -25.70 21.68 -20.61
C THR A 273 -25.23 21.75 -22.07
N ARG A 274 -25.01 20.59 -22.71
CA ARG A 274 -24.68 20.51 -24.16
C ARG A 274 -25.82 21.04 -25.05
N LYS A 275 -27.08 20.76 -24.69
CA LYS A 275 -28.25 21.26 -25.45
C LYS A 275 -28.41 22.78 -25.34
N ARG A 276 -28.08 23.38 -24.18
CA ARG A 276 -28.03 24.84 -24.01
C ARG A 276 -26.91 25.49 -24.81
N LYS A 277 -25.71 24.92 -24.83
CA LYS A 277 -24.57 25.45 -25.60
C LYS A 277 -24.87 25.51 -27.11
N ARG A 278 -25.42 24.43 -27.69
CA ARG A 278 -25.84 24.39 -29.11
C ARG A 278 -26.93 25.42 -29.46
N ARG A 279 -27.85 25.72 -28.54
CA ARG A 279 -28.88 26.76 -28.74
C ARG A 279 -28.30 28.17 -28.69
N ALA A 280 -27.27 28.41 -27.87
CA ALA A 280 -26.58 29.69 -27.81
C ALA A 280 -25.73 29.95 -29.07
N GLU A 281 -25.04 28.93 -29.59
CA GLU A 281 -24.31 29.01 -30.86
C GLU A 281 -25.24 29.31 -32.04
N ARG A 282 -26.38 28.60 -32.15
CA ARG A 282 -27.37 28.88 -33.20
C ARG A 282 -27.99 30.27 -33.13
N ARG A 283 -28.07 30.87 -31.93
CA ARG A 283 -28.54 32.25 -31.76
C ARG A 283 -27.49 33.28 -32.18
N LYS A 284 -26.20 32.98 -32.02
CA LYS A 284 -25.10 33.83 -32.49
C LYS A 284 -24.99 33.85 -34.02
N THR A 285 -25.21 32.72 -34.69
CA THR A 285 -25.17 32.66 -36.17
C THR A 285 -26.40 33.29 -36.85
N ALA A 286 -27.49 33.51 -36.11
CA ALA A 286 -28.71 34.13 -36.62
C ALA A 286 -28.74 35.67 -36.43
N GLN A 287 -27.65 36.26 -35.94
CA GLN A 287 -27.59 37.67 -35.53
C GLN A 287 -26.41 38.43 -36.18
N GLU A 288 -25.92 37.98 -37.33
CA GLU A 288 -25.04 38.78 -38.20
C GLU A 288 -25.89 39.45 -39.29
N PRO A 289 -25.93 40.79 -39.38
CA PRO A 289 -26.57 41.49 -40.49
C PRO A 289 -25.68 41.43 -41.73
N SER A 290 -26.27 40.97 -42.84
CA SER A 290 -25.73 41.05 -44.19
C SER A 290 -25.46 42.50 -44.60
N THR A 291 -24.20 42.82 -44.88
CA THR A 291 -23.81 44.00 -45.65
C THR A 291 -23.36 43.55 -47.05
N VAL A 292 -24.05 44.06 -48.07
CA VAL A 292 -23.75 43.95 -49.51
C VAL A 292 -23.21 45.34 -49.89
N SER A 293 -22.03 45.54 -50.49
CA SER A 293 -21.66 45.38 -51.90
C SER A 293 -20.30 46.14 -52.14
N PRO A 294 -19.73 46.27 -53.36
CA PRO A 294 -19.09 45.28 -54.23
C PRO A 294 -17.63 45.67 -54.65
N ASN A 295 -16.83 44.74 -55.16
CA ASN A 295 -16.11 44.94 -56.43
C ASN A 295 -15.35 43.68 -56.90
N ASN A 296 -15.54 43.42 -58.20
CA ASN A 296 -14.95 42.37 -59.01
C ASN A 296 -13.44 42.60 -59.24
N VAL A 297 -12.65 41.53 -59.25
CA VAL A 297 -11.75 41.22 -60.39
C VAL A 297 -11.77 39.71 -60.61
N ILE A 298 -12.08 39.34 -61.84
CA ILE A 298 -12.15 37.99 -62.41
C ILE A 298 -10.77 37.61 -62.96
N THR A 299 -10.31 36.37 -62.73
CA THR A 299 -9.57 35.56 -63.72
C THR A 299 -9.45 34.08 -63.24
N PRO A 300 -9.36 33.09 -64.15
CA PRO A 300 -9.95 31.75 -63.97
C PRO A 300 -8.94 30.61 -63.69
N PRO A 301 -9.42 29.37 -63.39
CA PRO A 301 -8.58 28.23 -63.00
C PRO A 301 -8.27 27.25 -64.14
N SER A 302 -7.12 26.57 -64.04
CA SER A 302 -6.71 25.44 -64.89
C SER A 302 -5.65 24.62 -64.14
N LEU A 303 -5.53 23.31 -64.20
CA LEU A 303 -6.27 22.20 -64.80
C LEU A 303 -5.80 20.91 -64.11
N LEU A 304 -6.66 19.90 -64.14
CA LEU A 304 -6.47 18.54 -63.63
C LEU A 304 -5.54 17.69 -64.53
N ASN A 305 -5.13 16.53 -63.99
CA ASN A 305 -4.47 15.33 -64.60
C ASN A 305 -2.95 15.27 -64.33
N SER A 306 -2.34 14.20 -63.80
CA SER A 306 -2.56 12.78 -64.14
C SER A 306 -1.98 11.86 -63.05
N LEU A 307 -2.66 10.73 -62.78
CA LEU A 307 -2.12 9.53 -62.12
C LEU A 307 -1.15 8.77 -63.07
N PRO A 308 -0.36 7.81 -62.55
CA PRO A 308 -0.84 6.42 -62.58
C PRO A 308 -0.72 5.67 -61.24
N ASN A 309 -1.58 4.66 -61.17
CA ASN A 309 -1.89 3.77 -60.08
C ASN A 309 -1.11 2.45 -60.25
N THR A 310 -0.59 1.88 -59.17
CA THR A 310 -0.33 0.43 -59.06
C THR A 310 -0.68 -0.05 -57.67
N ASN A 311 -1.74 -0.86 -57.60
CA ASN A 311 -2.19 -1.64 -56.45
C ASN A 311 -1.34 -2.91 -56.26
N ALA A 312 -0.98 -3.19 -55.01
CA ALA A 312 -0.91 -4.54 -54.41
C ALA A 312 -0.88 -4.31 -52.88
N GLY A 313 -1.81 -4.75 -52.04
CA GLY A 313 -2.63 -5.95 -52.08
C GLY A 313 -2.16 -6.90 -50.96
N LEU A 314 -2.42 -6.57 -49.69
CA LEU A 314 -2.36 -7.52 -48.57
C LEU A 314 -3.52 -7.27 -47.58
N PRO A 315 -4.17 -8.32 -47.05
CA PRO A 315 -5.49 -8.22 -46.42
C PRO A 315 -5.42 -7.83 -44.93
N ALA A 316 -6.33 -6.94 -44.54
CA ALA A 316 -6.53 -6.51 -43.16
C ALA A 316 -7.28 -7.56 -42.34
N MET A 317 -6.70 -7.96 -41.20
CA MET A 317 -7.33 -8.82 -40.19
C MET A 317 -8.45 -8.07 -39.43
N PRO A 318 -9.56 -8.75 -39.08
CA PRO A 318 -10.73 -8.10 -38.49
C PRO A 318 -10.51 -7.74 -37.01
N THR A 319 -10.75 -6.47 -36.67
CA THR A 319 -10.86 -5.97 -35.30
C THR A 319 -12.13 -6.49 -34.60
N PRO A 320 -12.05 -7.04 -33.37
CA PRO A 320 -13.24 -7.44 -32.62
C PRO A 320 -14.05 -6.24 -32.13
N ARG A 321 -15.32 -6.19 -32.57
CA ARG A 321 -16.37 -5.27 -32.11
C ARG A 321 -16.94 -5.78 -30.79
N TRP A 322 -16.71 -5.05 -29.69
CA TRP A 322 -17.38 -5.30 -28.42
C TRP A 322 -18.80 -4.74 -28.46
N THR A 323 -19.80 -5.63 -28.44
CA THR A 323 -21.21 -5.27 -28.25
C THR A 323 -21.55 -5.23 -26.75
N GLN A 324 -22.28 -4.17 -26.40
CA GLN A 324 -22.87 -3.91 -25.09
C GLN A 324 -24.18 -4.69 -25.00
N GLU A 325 -24.33 -5.60 -24.03
CA GLU A 325 -25.56 -5.84 -23.23
C GLU A 325 -25.47 -7.14 -22.41
N GLY A 326 -25.92 -7.08 -21.16
CA GLY A 326 -25.98 -8.21 -20.24
C GLY A 326 -26.00 -7.78 -18.77
N ARG A 327 -27.16 -7.30 -18.29
CA ARG A 327 -27.45 -7.13 -16.85
C ARG A 327 -27.87 -8.49 -16.26
N TYR A 328 -27.31 -8.88 -15.12
CA TYR A 328 -27.97 -9.64 -14.04
C TYR A 328 -27.16 -9.33 -12.76
N ALA A 329 -27.72 -8.58 -11.81
CA ALA A 329 -28.51 -9.02 -10.65
C ALA A 329 -27.65 -9.02 -9.38
N GLY A 330 -28.13 -8.31 -8.36
CA GLY A 330 -27.38 -7.99 -7.16
C GLY A 330 -27.19 -9.17 -6.23
N VAL A 331 -25.98 -9.31 -5.68
CA VAL A 331 -25.68 -10.04 -4.46
C VAL A 331 -24.69 -9.19 -3.67
N GLN A 332 -25.03 -8.88 -2.42
CA GLN A 332 -24.11 -8.30 -1.45
C GLN A 332 -22.92 -9.26 -1.30
N SER A 333 -21.75 -8.82 -1.75
CA SER A 333 -20.51 -9.59 -1.66
C SER A 333 -19.50 -8.79 -0.83
N THR A 334 -19.18 -9.33 0.34
CA THR A 334 -17.97 -9.04 1.09
C THR A 334 -16.75 -9.26 0.18
N PRO A 335 -15.71 -8.40 0.20
CA PRO A 335 -14.57 -8.57 -0.67
C PRO A 335 -13.61 -9.61 -0.08
N THR A 336 -13.85 -10.88 -0.37
CA THR A 336 -12.85 -11.95 -0.26
C THR A 336 -11.78 -11.70 -1.32
N PHE A 337 -10.54 -11.51 -0.88
CA PHE A 337 -9.40 -11.22 -1.74
C PHE A 337 -8.94 -12.54 -2.40
N PHE A 338 -9.03 -12.64 -3.73
CA PHE A 338 -8.60 -13.81 -4.49
C PHE A 338 -7.07 -13.76 -4.67
N TRP A 339 -6.36 -14.74 -4.10
CA TRP A 339 -4.95 -15.03 -4.39
C TRP A 339 -4.88 -16.09 -5.49
N PRO A 340 -3.87 -16.09 -6.39
CA PRO A 340 -3.72 -17.13 -7.39
C PRO A 340 -3.58 -18.52 -6.73
N GLN A 341 -4.35 -19.49 -7.22
CA GLN A 341 -4.51 -20.85 -6.67
C GLN A 341 -3.23 -21.71 -6.56
N GLN A 342 -2.05 -21.20 -6.93
CA GLN A 342 -0.81 -22.00 -6.90
C GLN A 342 -0.09 -22.03 -5.54
N VAL A 343 -0.56 -21.28 -4.53
CA VAL A 343 -0.01 -21.37 -3.16
C VAL A 343 -0.97 -22.10 -2.19
N GLY A 344 -2.23 -22.30 -2.60
CA GLY A 344 -3.26 -22.96 -1.78
C GLY A 344 -3.15 -24.49 -1.72
N ASN A 345 -2.36 -25.11 -2.61
CA ASN A 345 -2.19 -26.57 -2.66
C ASN A 345 -1.05 -27.11 -1.78
N ILE A 346 -0.46 -26.27 -0.93
CA ILE A 346 0.64 -26.66 -0.03
C ILE A 346 0.10 -27.33 1.26
N PHE A 347 -1.17 -27.13 1.60
CA PHE A 347 -1.76 -27.65 2.84
C PHE A 347 -2.90 -28.63 2.57
N GLY A 348 -2.54 -29.82 2.12
CA GLY A 348 -3.44 -30.97 2.04
C GLY A 348 -3.54 -31.70 3.39
N GLN A 349 -4.74 -31.67 3.96
CA GLN A 349 -5.35 -32.59 4.93
C GLN A 349 -4.45 -33.38 5.91
N VAL A 350 -4.47 -32.98 7.18
CA VAL A 350 -4.34 -33.91 8.31
C VAL A 350 -5.68 -33.96 9.02
N THR A 351 -6.42 -35.05 8.81
CA THR A 351 -7.64 -35.37 9.54
C THR A 351 -7.29 -35.66 11.00
N ALA A 352 -7.82 -34.87 11.93
CA ALA A 352 -7.71 -35.11 13.36
C ALA A 352 -8.52 -36.37 13.76
N ALA A 353 -7.88 -37.31 14.44
CA ALA A 353 -8.57 -38.37 15.18
C ALA A 353 -9.08 -37.80 16.53
N PRO A 354 -10.24 -38.23 17.04
CA PRO A 354 -10.82 -37.66 18.25
C PRO A 354 -10.10 -38.16 19.52
N ILE A 355 -9.84 -37.21 20.43
CA ILE A 355 -9.30 -37.44 21.77
C ILE A 355 -10.44 -37.85 22.70
N SER A 356 -10.35 -39.05 23.28
CA SER A 356 -11.25 -39.55 24.33
C SER A 356 -10.94 -38.88 25.68
N GLN A 357 -11.99 -38.54 26.42
CA GLN A 357 -11.94 -37.93 27.76
C GLN A 357 -11.36 -38.88 28.84
N PRO A 358 -10.80 -38.33 29.96
CA PRO A 358 -10.26 -39.14 31.04
C PRO A 358 -11.34 -39.58 32.03
N GLY A 359 -11.42 -40.90 32.28
CA GLY A 359 -12.18 -41.52 33.35
C GLY A 359 -11.29 -41.94 34.53
N LEU A 360 -11.84 -41.79 35.73
CA LEU A 360 -11.26 -41.99 37.06
C LEU A 360 -10.90 -43.46 37.42
N ILE A 361 -9.81 -43.59 38.20
CA ILE A 361 -9.52 -44.53 39.31
C ILE A 361 -9.48 -46.05 39.02
N ASN A 362 -8.31 -46.69 39.16
CA ASN A 362 -8.06 -47.65 40.26
C ASN A 362 -6.60 -48.13 40.40
N SER A 363 -6.11 -48.00 41.64
CA SER A 363 -5.20 -48.85 42.42
C SER A 363 -4.52 -50.07 41.75
N GLN A 364 -3.19 -50.11 41.77
CA GLN A 364 -2.38 -51.05 42.58
C GLN A 364 -0.98 -51.32 41.98
N ASN A 365 -0.05 -51.51 42.92
CA ASN A 365 1.21 -52.25 42.85
C ASN A 365 2.43 -51.54 42.26
N GLY A 366 3.29 -51.11 43.20
CA GLY A 366 4.68 -50.85 42.93
C GLY A 366 5.46 -52.12 42.64
N LYS A 367 6.58 -51.93 41.96
CA LYS A 367 7.87 -52.56 42.26
C LYS A 367 8.95 -51.77 41.51
N SER A 368 9.84 -51.23 42.32
CA SER A 368 11.24 -50.90 42.06
C SER A 368 11.90 -51.73 40.95
N PHE A 369 12.77 -51.11 40.14
CA PHE A 369 14.21 -51.42 40.12
C PHE A 369 14.96 -50.37 39.26
N VAL A 370 15.88 -49.68 39.92
CA VAL A 370 17.09 -49.00 39.38
C VAL A 370 18.14 -50.11 39.18
N PRO A 371 19.14 -50.03 38.26
CA PRO A 371 19.76 -48.84 37.70
C PRO A 371 19.59 -48.58 36.21
#